data_AF-A0A2K8LXU2-F1
#
_entry.id   AF-A0A2K8LXU2-F1
#
_cell.length_a   1.000
_cell.length_b   1.000
_cell.length_c   1.000
_cell.angle_alpha   90.00
_cell.angle_beta   90.00
_cell.angle_gamma   90.00
#
_symmetry.space_group_name_H-M   'P 1'
#
loop_
_entity.id
_entity.type
_entity.pdbx_description
1 polymer ?
#
loop_
_entity_poly.entity_id
_entity_poly.type
_entity_poly.pdbx_seq_one_letter_code
_entity_poly.pdbx_strand_id
1 'polypeptide(L)'
;MVAWADVTRWNPGPLQEAVGALNAAYNKVVACSDDLRDINTPNGWHGAAATAAAKNVNDIIDGLEEYAAEVASVRRAAADVSDAITGVQNGVKEADGLAKANNFSIGGDGSVVDNGPPPDTPEDQKDAVAEERQRISTEIRDRVEEVIRQAEDIDNDFCAVLDRVLSGHTIDATGNNNETTSLAAAGNSGAAMGALSVLAPPPVDASPSMNAAWWAALSPNQREAMIRDHPDMVGNRDGVKAADRSKANLKLMDQERQRFTADLDRLKREDGDSDEIARIEERLKAITAIDGMMHNPDGTLNASRQLMSLDLTGDHPKAAIANGDVDTAQHVAVFTPGMNSTVDGNMNGYVNDMQGVRRSAEDMLRRAGDMSSVATVTWLGYEPSSFDDPSSLVGLVTADNVDFGGDKLARFDQGINASRPTDPHMTALGHSQGSIVTGISLTHAGTGVDDAVVFGSPGVANHFGIDNTAHDLKVPDGHAYNIKADGDDIAKWAPETWRYGAAPYAMEGMNQLSADAAMGPDGPLAASHGHSQYTMTTPDGVDSTSKHNIAAIVADKPQLTVPAQ
;
A
#
# COMPACT_ATOMS: atom_id res chain seq x y z
N MET A 1 -7.51 -9.43 28.87
CA MET A 1 -7.08 -9.93 27.56
C MET A 1 -8.31 -10.47 26.87
N VAL A 2 -8.58 -9.93 25.69
CA VAL A 2 -9.74 -10.29 24.87
C VAL A 2 -9.36 -11.54 24.06
N ALA A 3 -10.16 -12.61 24.11
CA ALA A 3 -9.90 -13.81 23.31
C ALA A 3 -10.63 -13.75 21.95
N TRP A 4 -10.17 -14.50 20.95
CA TRP A 4 -10.85 -14.62 19.64
C TRP A 4 -12.33 -14.99 19.78
N ALA A 5 -12.66 -15.91 20.68
CA ALA A 5 -14.02 -16.33 20.97
C ALA A 5 -14.89 -15.21 21.58
N ASP A 6 -14.30 -14.17 22.15
CA ASP A 6 -15.02 -12.98 22.65
C ASP A 6 -15.27 -12.01 21.50
N VAL A 7 -14.23 -11.72 20.70
CA VAL A 7 -14.29 -10.81 19.55
C VAL A 7 -15.36 -11.24 18.54
N THR A 8 -15.42 -12.54 18.25
CA THR A 8 -16.42 -13.12 17.33
C THR A 8 -17.88 -12.91 17.78
N ARG A 9 -18.13 -12.52 19.03
CA ARG A 9 -19.46 -12.23 19.57
C ARG A 9 -19.77 -10.73 19.69
N TRP A 10 -18.81 -9.86 19.39
CA TRP A 10 -19.01 -8.41 19.47
C TRP A 10 -20.12 -7.96 18.51
N ASN A 11 -20.98 -7.05 18.97
CA ASN A 11 -22.13 -6.57 18.24
C ASN A 11 -22.25 -5.05 18.39
N PRO A 12 -22.23 -4.27 17.30
CA PRO A 12 -22.32 -2.82 17.37
C PRO A 12 -23.72 -2.30 17.73
N GLY A 13 -24.78 -3.09 17.51
CA GLY A 13 -26.18 -2.65 17.61
C GLY A 13 -26.56 -1.95 18.93
N PRO A 14 -26.26 -2.53 20.11
CA PRO A 14 -26.59 -1.88 21.39
C PRO A 14 -25.94 -0.50 21.58
N LEU A 15 -24.73 -0.29 21.08
CA LEU A 15 -24.04 1.00 21.16
C LEU A 15 -24.67 2.02 20.20
N GLN A 16 -25.07 1.60 18.99
CA GLN A 16 -25.80 2.46 18.04
C GLN A 16 -27.11 2.97 18.64
N GLU A 17 -27.86 2.11 19.34
CA GLU A 17 -29.08 2.51 20.04
C GLU A 17 -28.79 3.50 21.16
N ALA A 18 -27.73 3.27 21.94
CA ALA A 18 -27.30 4.16 23.02
C ALA A 18 -26.94 5.56 22.50
N VAL A 19 -26.27 5.68 21.34
CA VAL A 19 -25.94 6.97 20.71
C VAL A 19 -27.20 7.82 20.50
N GLY A 20 -28.31 7.20 20.04
CA GLY A 20 -29.58 7.90 19.84
C GLY A 20 -30.16 8.47 21.14
N ALA A 21 -30.15 7.67 22.22
CA ALA A 21 -30.62 8.08 23.53
C ALA A 21 -29.73 9.19 24.14
N LEU A 22 -28.40 9.04 24.06
CA LEU A 22 -27.44 10.02 24.54
C LEU A 22 -27.54 11.35 23.78
N ASN A 23 -27.77 11.29 22.46
CA ASN A 23 -28.00 12.49 21.65
C ASN A 23 -29.27 13.25 22.08
N ALA A 24 -30.36 12.53 22.37
CA ALA A 24 -31.58 13.13 22.88
C ALA A 24 -31.40 13.75 24.27
N ALA A 25 -30.61 13.12 25.15
CA ALA A 25 -30.25 13.66 26.45
C ALA A 25 -29.41 14.94 26.32
N TYR A 26 -28.36 14.91 25.50
CA TYR A 26 -27.49 16.05 25.21
C TYR A 26 -28.27 17.27 24.70
N ASN A 27 -29.18 17.06 23.73
CA ASN A 27 -29.97 18.15 23.16
C ASN A 27 -30.92 18.80 24.18
N LYS A 28 -31.44 18.03 25.15
CA LYS A 28 -32.25 18.58 26.25
C LYS A 28 -31.42 19.48 27.16
N VAL A 29 -30.18 19.09 27.46
CA VAL A 29 -29.27 19.87 28.32
C VAL A 29 -28.89 21.18 27.64
N VAL A 30 -28.42 21.13 26.40
CA VAL A 30 -27.97 22.32 25.67
C VAL A 30 -29.11 23.32 25.45
N ALA A 31 -30.35 22.85 25.27
CA ALA A 31 -31.51 23.73 25.13
C ALA A 31 -31.78 24.60 26.38
N CYS A 32 -31.31 24.20 27.56
CA CYS A 32 -31.46 24.98 28.79
C CYS A 32 -30.40 26.09 28.94
N SER A 33 -29.42 26.18 28.03
CA SER A 33 -28.26 27.08 28.18
C SER A 33 -28.63 28.56 28.27
N ASP A 34 -29.60 29.01 27.46
CA ASP A 34 -30.01 30.42 27.41
C ASP A 34 -30.85 30.79 28.64
N ASP A 35 -31.81 29.93 29.01
CA ASP A 35 -32.68 30.13 30.17
C ASP A 35 -31.89 30.27 31.49
N LEU A 36 -30.81 29.49 31.66
CA LEU A 36 -30.01 29.51 32.89
C LEU A 36 -29.20 30.79 33.07
N ARG A 37 -28.69 31.36 31.97
CA ARG A 37 -27.91 32.60 32.02
C ARG A 37 -28.78 33.81 32.33
N ASP A 38 -30.00 33.83 31.79
CA ASP A 38 -30.97 34.89 32.06
C ASP A 38 -31.42 34.94 33.53
N ILE A 39 -31.30 33.83 34.27
CA ILE A 39 -31.73 33.70 35.67
C ILE A 39 -30.60 34.02 36.67
N ASN A 40 -29.32 34.04 36.25
CA ASN A 40 -28.16 34.15 37.14
C ASN A 40 -28.21 35.36 38.10
N THR A 41 -28.60 36.53 37.62
CA THR A 41 -28.91 37.66 38.52
C THR A 41 -30.03 38.53 37.93
N PRO A 42 -31.26 38.43 38.45
CA PRO A 42 -32.38 39.23 37.95
C PRO A 42 -32.12 40.74 38.07
N ASN A 43 -32.54 41.50 37.06
CA ASN A 43 -32.35 42.95 37.03
C ASN A 43 -32.87 43.63 38.30
N GLY A 44 -31.99 44.41 38.95
CA GLY A 44 -32.29 45.16 40.17
C GLY A 44 -32.00 44.43 41.48
N TRP A 45 -31.54 43.18 41.46
CA TRP A 45 -31.08 42.47 42.65
C TRP A 45 -29.64 42.87 43.03
N HIS A 46 -29.42 43.20 44.29
CA HIS A 46 -28.09 43.60 44.81
C HIS A 46 -27.92 43.24 46.29
N GLY A 47 -26.67 43.15 46.74
CA GLY A 47 -26.31 42.82 48.14
C GLY A 47 -26.04 41.33 48.36
N ALA A 48 -25.74 40.96 49.61
CA ALA A 48 -25.20 39.63 49.94
C ALA A 48 -26.10 38.45 49.53
N ALA A 49 -27.42 38.60 49.61
CA ALA A 49 -28.37 37.57 49.21
C ALA A 49 -28.39 37.35 47.68
N ALA A 50 -28.26 38.43 46.90
CA ALA A 50 -28.16 38.34 45.45
C ALA A 50 -26.85 37.64 45.03
N THR A 51 -25.73 37.97 45.67
CA THR A 51 -24.45 37.28 45.46
C THR A 51 -24.52 35.80 45.79
N ALA A 52 -25.17 35.43 46.90
CA ALA A 52 -25.33 34.02 47.28
C ALA A 52 -26.22 33.25 46.29
N ALA A 53 -27.29 33.87 45.77
CA ALA A 53 -28.15 33.28 44.76
C ALA A 53 -27.41 33.08 43.43
N ALA A 54 -26.69 34.10 42.95
CA ALA A 54 -25.88 34.01 41.74
C ALA A 54 -24.82 32.91 41.84
N LYS A 55 -24.17 32.77 43.00
CA LYS A 55 -23.25 31.66 43.26
C LYS A 55 -23.93 30.30 43.08
N ASN A 56 -25.11 30.08 43.67
CA ASN A 56 -25.82 28.82 43.52
C ASN A 56 -26.24 28.52 42.07
N VAL A 57 -26.57 29.55 41.28
CA VAL A 57 -26.87 29.38 39.85
C VAL A 57 -25.62 29.00 39.08
N ASN A 58 -24.48 29.65 39.34
CA ASN A 58 -23.20 29.28 38.73
C ASN A 58 -22.82 27.83 39.07
N ASP A 59 -22.95 27.40 40.34
CA ASP A 59 -22.67 26.01 40.74
C ASP A 59 -23.56 24.99 39.96
N ILE A 60 -24.80 25.38 39.60
CA ILE A 60 -25.69 24.55 38.75
C ILE A 60 -25.22 24.56 37.28
N ILE A 61 -24.83 25.72 36.76
CA ILE A 61 -24.31 25.85 35.40
C ILE A 61 -23.05 25.00 35.23
N ASP A 62 -22.12 25.05 36.18
CA ASP A 62 -20.89 24.24 36.18
C ASP A 62 -21.22 22.74 36.11
N GLY A 63 -22.17 22.29 36.93
CA GLY A 63 -22.63 20.90 36.92
C GLY A 63 -23.30 20.48 35.61
N LEU A 64 -24.01 21.41 34.95
CA LEU A 64 -24.63 21.14 33.64
C LEU A 64 -23.62 21.17 32.49
N GLU A 65 -22.59 22.00 32.57
CA GLU A 65 -21.47 21.99 31.63
C GLU A 65 -20.71 20.68 31.71
N GLU A 66 -20.36 20.23 32.91
CA GLU A 66 -19.75 18.92 33.15
C GLU A 66 -20.65 17.81 32.61
N TYR A 67 -21.94 17.80 32.95
CA TYR A 67 -22.89 16.80 32.43
C TYR A 67 -23.04 16.84 30.90
N ALA A 68 -23.04 18.03 30.29
CA ALA A 68 -23.06 18.17 28.84
C ALA A 68 -21.81 17.57 28.19
N ALA A 69 -20.64 17.79 28.79
CA ALA A 69 -19.37 17.21 28.35
C ALA A 69 -19.34 15.70 28.54
N GLU A 70 -19.77 15.18 29.69
CA GLU A 70 -19.88 13.75 29.97
C GLU A 70 -20.77 13.04 28.95
N VAL A 71 -22.01 13.53 28.75
CA VAL A 71 -22.95 12.92 27.80
C VAL A 71 -22.40 12.98 26.37
N ALA A 72 -21.79 14.11 25.98
CA ALA A 72 -21.20 14.24 24.65
C ALA A 72 -19.98 13.31 24.45
N SER A 73 -19.17 13.11 25.50
CA SER A 73 -18.02 12.20 25.52
C SER A 73 -18.47 10.75 25.34
N VAL A 74 -19.41 10.27 26.16
CA VAL A 74 -19.94 8.89 26.03
C VAL A 74 -20.64 8.70 24.69
N ARG A 75 -21.39 9.71 24.21
CA ARG A 75 -22.04 9.66 22.90
C ARG A 75 -21.03 9.49 21.78
N ARG A 76 -19.92 10.25 21.81
CA ARG A 76 -18.86 10.15 20.82
C ARG A 76 -18.20 8.78 20.89
N ALA A 77 -17.80 8.34 22.08
CA ALA A 77 -17.15 7.05 22.25
C ALA A 77 -18.03 5.89 21.80
N ALA A 78 -19.31 5.87 22.17
CA ALA A 78 -20.24 4.81 21.74
C ALA A 78 -20.41 4.76 20.21
N ALA A 79 -20.41 5.91 19.54
CA ALA A 79 -20.46 5.98 18.08
C ALA A 79 -19.15 5.43 17.46
N ASP A 80 -18.01 5.85 17.97
CA ASP A 80 -16.69 5.44 17.48
C ASP A 80 -16.44 3.94 17.73
N VAL A 81 -16.78 3.42 18.92
CA VAL A 81 -16.69 1.98 19.24
C VAL A 81 -17.61 1.18 18.33
N SER A 82 -18.85 1.63 18.11
CA SER A 82 -19.76 0.94 17.19
C SER A 82 -19.20 0.84 15.77
N ASP A 83 -18.57 1.91 15.28
CA ASP A 83 -17.96 1.93 13.97
C ASP A 83 -16.73 1.00 13.91
N ALA A 84 -15.88 1.06 14.94
CA ALA A 84 -14.69 0.22 15.07
C ALA A 84 -15.01 -1.28 15.18
N ILE A 85 -16.07 -1.67 15.91
CA ILE A 85 -16.55 -3.07 15.96
C ILE A 85 -16.90 -3.59 14.55
N THR A 86 -17.38 -2.74 13.65
CA THR A 86 -17.66 -3.14 12.27
C THR A 86 -16.38 -3.55 11.54
N GLY A 87 -15.28 -2.84 11.78
CA GLY A 87 -13.95 -3.18 11.28
C GLY A 87 -13.43 -4.50 11.83
N VAL A 88 -13.51 -4.69 13.16
CA VAL A 88 -13.17 -5.93 13.84
C VAL A 88 -13.94 -7.14 13.25
N GLN A 89 -15.25 -7.00 13.04
CA GLN A 89 -16.08 -8.04 12.44
C GLN A 89 -15.67 -8.37 10.99
N ASN A 90 -15.16 -7.40 10.24
CA ASN A 90 -14.63 -7.65 8.90
C ASN A 90 -13.31 -8.40 8.96
N GLY A 91 -12.38 -8.00 9.85
CA GLY A 91 -11.13 -8.72 10.09
C GLY A 91 -11.36 -10.18 10.50
N VAL A 92 -12.33 -10.44 11.37
CA VAL A 92 -12.76 -11.81 11.73
C VAL A 92 -13.21 -12.59 10.50
N LYS A 93 -14.05 -12.01 9.64
CA LYS A 93 -14.54 -12.68 8.42
C LYS A 93 -13.41 -12.99 7.44
N GLU A 94 -12.45 -12.09 7.28
CA GLU A 94 -11.31 -12.28 6.39
C GLU A 94 -10.39 -13.40 6.90
N ALA A 95 -10.02 -13.39 8.19
CA ALA A 95 -9.20 -14.43 8.78
C ALA A 95 -9.88 -15.81 8.71
N ASP A 96 -11.17 -15.89 9.05
CA ASP A 96 -11.96 -17.11 8.93
C ASP A 96 -12.07 -17.60 7.48
N GLY A 97 -12.23 -16.67 6.53
CA GLY A 97 -12.32 -16.96 5.11
C GLY A 97 -11.03 -17.55 4.57
N LEU A 98 -9.90 -16.91 4.87
CA LEU A 98 -8.57 -17.37 4.48
C LEU A 98 -8.25 -18.75 5.09
N ALA A 99 -8.57 -18.93 6.37
CA ALA A 99 -8.36 -20.21 7.05
C ALA A 99 -9.18 -21.32 6.39
N LYS A 100 -10.49 -21.11 6.19
CA LYS A 100 -11.38 -22.12 5.57
C LYS A 100 -10.97 -22.45 4.15
N ALA A 101 -10.60 -21.45 3.34
CA ALA A 101 -10.17 -21.65 1.95
C ALA A 101 -8.94 -22.54 1.83
N ASN A 102 -8.06 -22.53 2.84
CA ASN A 102 -6.78 -23.24 2.82
C ASN A 102 -6.72 -24.46 3.76
N ASN A 103 -7.87 -24.93 4.25
CA ASN A 103 -7.99 -26.05 5.18
C ASN A 103 -7.29 -25.82 6.54
N PHE A 104 -7.40 -24.61 7.08
CA PHE A 104 -7.01 -24.24 8.44
C PHE A 104 -8.24 -23.98 9.31
N SER A 105 -8.06 -24.02 10.62
CA SER A 105 -9.08 -23.64 11.61
C SER A 105 -8.49 -22.70 12.67
N ILE A 106 -9.31 -21.80 13.21
CA ILE A 106 -8.91 -20.84 14.24
C ILE A 106 -9.62 -21.25 15.55
N GLY A 107 -8.83 -21.54 16.58
CA GLY A 107 -9.28 -21.88 17.93
C GLY A 107 -9.93 -20.69 18.64
N GLY A 108 -10.72 -20.95 19.68
CA GLY A 108 -11.36 -19.89 20.46
C GLY A 108 -10.39 -18.99 21.23
N ASP A 109 -9.17 -19.45 21.43
CA ASP A 109 -8.03 -18.70 21.99
C ASP A 109 -7.23 -17.96 20.91
N GLY A 110 -7.59 -18.07 19.64
CA GLY A 110 -6.87 -17.50 18.50
C GLY A 110 -5.81 -18.43 17.89
N SER A 111 -5.63 -19.66 18.41
CA SER A 111 -4.65 -20.59 17.85
C SER A 111 -4.99 -21.02 16.41
N VAL A 112 -4.02 -20.94 15.50
CA VAL A 112 -4.19 -21.39 14.10
C VAL A 112 -3.77 -22.84 13.96
N VAL A 113 -4.70 -23.69 13.52
CA VAL A 113 -4.51 -25.13 13.35
C VAL A 113 -4.50 -25.50 11.86
N ASP A 114 -3.41 -26.11 11.43
CA ASP A 114 -3.26 -26.71 10.10
C ASP A 114 -3.97 -28.08 10.08
N ASN A 115 -4.99 -28.25 9.23
CA ASN A 115 -5.72 -29.53 9.10
C ASN A 115 -5.18 -30.44 7.98
N GLY A 116 -3.97 -30.18 7.50
CA GLY A 116 -3.25 -30.94 6.48
C GLY A 116 -3.44 -30.42 5.05
N PRO A 117 -2.51 -30.80 4.14
CA PRO A 117 -2.60 -30.46 2.72
C PRO A 117 -3.79 -31.17 2.04
N PRO A 118 -4.13 -30.79 0.80
CA PRO A 118 -5.07 -31.55 -0.01
C PRO A 118 -4.73 -33.05 -0.04
N PRO A 119 -5.73 -33.95 0.00
CA PRO A 119 -5.50 -35.37 -0.25
C PRO A 119 -4.79 -35.54 -1.60
N ASP A 120 -3.84 -36.48 -1.68
CA ASP A 120 -3.12 -36.85 -2.91
C ASP A 120 -2.05 -35.85 -3.43
N THR A 121 -1.48 -35.00 -2.57
CA THR A 121 -0.29 -34.20 -2.94
C THR A 121 0.86 -35.08 -3.46
N PRO A 122 1.35 -34.87 -4.70
CA PRO A 122 2.47 -35.62 -5.26
C PRO A 122 3.74 -35.52 -4.40
N GLU A 123 4.55 -36.58 -4.35
CA GLU A 123 5.74 -36.65 -3.48
C GLU A 123 6.75 -35.54 -3.79
N ASP A 124 6.92 -35.23 -5.07
CA ASP A 124 7.78 -34.18 -5.61
C ASP A 124 7.28 -32.76 -5.30
N GLN A 125 6.02 -32.58 -4.90
CA GLN A 125 5.44 -31.28 -4.56
C GLN A 125 5.27 -31.06 -3.06
N LYS A 126 5.57 -32.06 -2.22
CA LYS A 126 5.30 -31.98 -0.77
C LYS A 126 6.04 -30.86 -0.07
N ASP A 127 7.31 -30.61 -0.44
CA ASP A 127 8.12 -29.58 0.19
C ASP A 127 7.58 -28.18 -0.16
N ALA A 128 7.28 -27.93 -1.44
CA ALA A 128 6.66 -26.68 -1.89
C ALA A 128 5.30 -26.44 -1.22
N VAL A 129 4.46 -27.48 -1.12
CA VAL A 129 3.17 -27.38 -0.40
C VAL A 129 3.38 -27.13 1.09
N ALA A 130 4.39 -27.73 1.72
CA ALA A 130 4.67 -27.50 3.14
C ALA A 130 5.12 -26.06 3.42
N GLU A 131 5.98 -25.50 2.57
CA GLU A 131 6.40 -24.09 2.64
C GLU A 131 5.21 -23.14 2.47
N GLU A 132 4.35 -23.42 1.48
CA GLU A 132 3.15 -22.64 1.22
C GLU A 132 2.17 -22.67 2.40
N ARG A 133 1.97 -23.84 3.01
CA ARG A 133 1.13 -23.96 4.22
C ARG A 133 1.71 -23.20 5.40
N GLN A 134 3.04 -23.18 5.57
CA GLN A 134 3.68 -22.36 6.62
C GLN A 134 3.44 -20.86 6.38
N ARG A 135 3.53 -20.41 5.14
CA ARG A 135 3.23 -19.02 4.74
C ARG A 135 1.80 -18.64 5.10
N ILE A 136 0.82 -19.42 4.62
CA ILE A 136 -0.61 -19.19 4.90
C ILE A 136 -0.88 -19.21 6.41
N SER A 137 -0.25 -20.15 7.14
CA SER A 137 -0.41 -20.23 8.61
C SER A 137 0.08 -18.97 9.32
N THR A 138 1.19 -18.38 8.86
CA THR A 138 1.71 -17.11 9.40
C THR A 138 0.79 -15.95 9.05
N GLU A 139 0.28 -15.88 7.82
CA GLU A 139 -0.67 -14.82 7.44
C GLU A 139 -1.97 -14.88 8.27
N ILE A 140 -2.52 -16.07 8.49
CA ILE A 140 -3.71 -16.23 9.35
C ILE A 140 -3.38 -15.79 10.79
N ARG A 141 -2.19 -16.14 11.31
CA ARG A 141 -1.76 -15.70 12.65
C ARG A 141 -1.68 -14.17 12.73
N ASP A 142 -1.02 -13.52 11.78
CA ASP A 142 -0.91 -12.05 11.73
C ASP A 142 -2.31 -11.41 11.72
N ARG A 143 -3.25 -11.95 10.93
CA ARG A 143 -4.63 -11.47 10.88
C ARG A 143 -5.37 -11.65 12.21
N VAL A 144 -5.21 -12.79 12.87
CA VAL A 144 -5.83 -13.07 14.17
C VAL A 144 -5.27 -12.15 15.27
N GLU A 145 -3.95 -12.03 15.34
CA GLU A 145 -3.25 -11.17 16.31
C GLU A 145 -3.69 -9.72 16.18
N GLU A 146 -3.80 -9.22 14.94
CA GLU A 146 -4.16 -7.84 14.69
C GLU A 146 -5.63 -7.53 15.01
N VAL A 147 -6.54 -8.46 14.74
CA VAL A 147 -7.95 -8.34 15.14
C VAL A 147 -8.08 -8.34 16.67
N ILE A 148 -7.32 -9.18 17.38
CA ILE A 148 -7.29 -9.19 18.84
C ILE A 148 -6.70 -7.87 19.36
N ARG A 149 -5.59 -7.41 18.79
CA ARG A 149 -4.95 -6.14 19.16
C ARG A 149 -5.92 -4.97 19.00
N GLN A 150 -6.64 -4.90 17.88
CA GLN A 150 -7.66 -3.88 17.66
C GLN A 150 -8.79 -3.98 18.69
N ALA A 151 -9.27 -5.18 19.00
CA ALA A 151 -10.29 -5.37 20.01
C ALA A 151 -9.82 -4.90 21.39
N GLU A 152 -8.58 -5.21 21.78
CA GLU A 152 -8.01 -4.72 23.04
C GLU A 152 -7.87 -3.20 23.07
N ASP A 153 -7.44 -2.58 21.97
CA ASP A 153 -7.34 -1.12 21.82
C ASP A 153 -8.70 -0.44 21.98
N ILE A 154 -9.73 -0.94 21.28
CA ILE A 154 -11.12 -0.44 21.37
C ILE A 154 -11.65 -0.55 22.81
N ASP A 155 -11.45 -1.70 23.46
CA ASP A 155 -11.93 -1.95 24.82
C ASP A 155 -11.23 -1.03 25.84
N ASN A 156 -9.91 -0.89 25.74
CA ASN A 156 -9.11 -0.02 26.60
C ASN A 156 -9.50 1.46 26.43
N ASP A 157 -9.62 1.94 25.20
CA ASP A 157 -10.00 3.33 24.93
C ASP A 157 -11.40 3.63 25.42
N PHE A 158 -12.35 2.71 25.20
CA PHE A 158 -13.71 2.91 25.69
C PHE A 158 -13.77 2.91 27.21
N CYS A 159 -13.07 1.99 27.87
CA CYS A 159 -12.94 1.98 29.33
C CYS A 159 -12.33 3.28 29.84
N ALA A 160 -11.28 3.81 29.19
CA ALA A 160 -10.66 5.07 29.58
C ALA A 160 -11.62 6.27 29.48
N VAL A 161 -12.48 6.31 28.46
CA VAL A 161 -13.53 7.34 28.36
C VAL A 161 -14.57 7.19 29.48
N LEU A 162 -15.04 5.96 29.74
CA LEU A 162 -16.02 5.69 30.78
C LEU A 162 -15.47 6.02 32.18
N ASP A 163 -14.23 5.63 32.48
CA ASP A 163 -13.56 5.94 33.75
C ASP A 163 -13.40 7.44 33.96
N ARG A 164 -13.06 8.20 32.90
CA ARG A 164 -12.99 9.66 32.95
C ARG A 164 -14.34 10.26 33.30
N VAL A 165 -15.40 9.83 32.63
CA VAL A 165 -16.77 10.31 32.89
C VAL A 165 -17.23 9.94 34.31
N LEU A 166 -16.96 8.71 34.76
CA LEU A 166 -17.29 8.28 36.12
C LEU A 166 -16.51 9.01 37.21
N SER A 167 -15.37 9.62 36.87
CA SER A 167 -14.59 10.45 37.79
C SER A 167 -15.17 11.85 38.02
N GLY A 168 -16.10 12.33 37.16
CA GLY A 168 -16.77 13.63 37.27
C GLY A 168 -15.87 14.86 37.08
N HIS A 169 -14.75 14.70 36.35
CA HIS A 169 -13.77 15.76 36.08
C HIS A 169 -13.36 15.77 34.59
N THR A 170 -14.33 15.68 33.69
CA THR A 170 -14.09 15.61 32.24
C THR A 170 -13.46 16.90 31.71
N ILE A 171 -13.97 18.09 32.09
CA ILE A 171 -13.46 19.39 31.58
C ILE A 171 -12.86 20.30 32.65
N ASP A 172 -12.83 19.89 33.93
CA ASP A 172 -12.52 20.76 35.08
C ASP A 172 -13.31 22.09 35.03
N ALA A 173 -14.62 21.99 35.23
CA ALA A 173 -15.54 23.14 35.23
C ALA A 173 -15.13 24.23 36.24
N THR A 174 -14.32 23.91 37.27
CA THR A 174 -13.93 24.88 38.31
C THR A 174 -12.92 25.93 37.83
N GLY A 175 -12.27 25.71 36.69
CA GLY A 175 -11.34 26.66 36.05
C GLY A 175 -12.01 27.68 35.14
N ASN A 176 -13.31 27.56 34.88
CA ASN A 176 -14.05 28.48 34.03
C ASN A 176 -14.67 29.60 34.87
N ASN A 177 -14.86 30.79 34.28
CA ASN A 177 -15.46 31.93 34.97
C ASN A 177 -16.94 32.14 34.63
N ASN A 178 -17.59 31.16 33.97
CA ASN A 178 -18.99 31.23 33.49
C ASN A 178 -19.34 32.43 32.59
N GLU A 179 -18.36 33.26 32.21
CA GLU A 179 -18.59 34.45 31.37
C GLU A 179 -18.46 34.14 29.87
N THR A 180 -17.83 33.01 29.50
CA THR A 180 -17.48 32.68 28.10
C THR A 180 -17.76 31.24 27.64
N THR A 181 -17.94 30.28 28.54
CA THR A 181 -18.24 28.87 28.19
C THR A 181 -19.75 28.64 28.14
N SER A 182 -20.26 28.03 27.05
CA SER A 182 -21.65 27.59 26.94
C SER A 182 -21.76 26.08 27.12
N LEU A 183 -22.96 25.57 27.45
CA LEU A 183 -23.21 24.13 27.50
C LEU A 183 -22.81 23.42 26.18
N ALA A 184 -22.98 24.10 25.04
CA ALA A 184 -22.55 23.59 23.74
C ALA A 184 -21.01 23.55 23.59
N ALA A 185 -20.30 24.55 24.11
CA ALA A 185 -18.83 24.56 24.11
C ALA A 185 -18.28 23.45 25.02
N ALA A 186 -18.83 23.29 26.22
CA ALA A 186 -18.52 22.19 27.12
C ALA A 186 -18.77 20.83 26.47
N GLY A 187 -19.92 20.66 25.81
CA GLY A 187 -20.26 19.48 25.03
C GLY A 187 -19.28 19.18 23.89
N ASN A 188 -18.82 20.19 23.15
CA ASN A 188 -17.81 20.01 22.09
C ASN A 188 -16.46 19.54 22.66
N SER A 189 -16.03 20.10 23.79
CA SER A 189 -14.83 19.64 24.50
C SER A 189 -14.98 18.20 24.99
N GLY A 190 -16.14 17.87 25.57
CA GLY A 190 -16.50 16.51 25.96
C GLY A 190 -16.44 15.52 24.79
N ALA A 191 -17.05 15.87 23.65
CA ALA A 191 -16.99 15.06 22.45
C ALA A 191 -15.55 14.85 21.95
N ALA A 192 -14.69 15.88 21.99
CA ALA A 192 -13.29 15.74 21.60
C ALA A 192 -12.52 14.75 22.51
N MET A 193 -12.81 14.74 23.81
CA MET A 193 -12.22 13.80 24.76
C MET A 193 -12.80 12.39 24.71
N GLY A 194 -14.00 12.23 24.13
CA GLY A 194 -14.64 10.94 23.91
C GLY A 194 -14.27 10.28 22.59
N ALA A 195 -13.45 10.90 21.75
CA ALA A 195 -12.95 10.27 20.54
C ALA A 195 -11.98 9.13 20.90
N LEU A 196 -12.14 7.97 20.25
CA LEU A 196 -11.17 6.88 20.38
C LEU A 196 -9.88 7.23 19.63
N SER A 197 -8.78 6.62 20.05
CA SER A 197 -7.57 6.63 19.24
C SER A 197 -7.81 5.82 17.96
N VAL A 198 -7.18 6.23 16.87
CA VAL A 198 -7.13 5.39 15.68
C VAL A 198 -6.00 4.40 15.91
N LEU A 199 -6.31 3.10 15.79
CA LEU A 199 -5.34 2.04 15.97
C LEU A 199 -4.07 2.33 15.17
N ALA A 200 -2.97 2.53 15.89
CA ALA A 200 -1.69 2.82 15.27
C ALA A 200 -1.32 1.69 14.28
N PRO A 201 -0.77 2.03 13.11
CA PRO A 201 -0.32 1.01 12.18
C PRO A 201 0.79 0.16 12.79
N PRO A 202 0.98 -1.08 12.29
CA PRO A 202 2.14 -1.89 12.65
C PRO A 202 3.46 -1.13 12.44
N PRO A 203 4.54 -1.52 13.15
CA PRO A 203 5.89 -0.97 12.95
C PRO A 203 6.30 -0.93 11.47
N VAL A 204 7.20 -0.01 11.11
CA VAL A 204 7.60 0.21 9.70
C VAL A 204 8.20 -1.04 9.06
N ASP A 205 8.85 -1.89 9.84
CA ASP A 205 9.45 -3.15 9.42
C ASP A 205 8.49 -4.35 9.43
N ALA A 206 7.24 -4.17 9.92
CA ALA A 206 6.22 -5.22 9.95
C ALA A 206 5.99 -5.84 8.56
N SER A 207 5.58 -7.10 8.54
CA SER A 207 5.32 -7.81 7.28
C SER A 207 4.14 -7.17 6.52
N PRO A 208 4.09 -7.31 5.18
CA PRO A 208 2.94 -6.87 4.41
C PRO A 208 1.63 -7.54 4.85
N SER A 209 1.66 -8.78 5.34
CA SER A 209 0.50 -9.47 5.93
C SER A 209 -0.02 -8.79 7.20
N MET A 210 0.85 -8.35 8.11
CA MET A 210 0.45 -7.57 9.29
C MET A 210 -0.18 -6.23 8.90
N ASN A 211 0.39 -5.55 7.90
CA ASN A 211 -0.17 -4.29 7.40
C ASN A 211 -1.55 -4.50 6.75
N ALA A 212 -1.71 -5.58 5.96
CA ALA A 212 -2.98 -5.94 5.35
C ALA A 212 -4.04 -6.26 6.42
N ALA A 213 -3.67 -7.03 7.44
CA ALA A 213 -4.51 -7.32 8.59
C ALA A 213 -4.96 -6.05 9.30
N TRP A 214 -4.04 -5.12 9.56
CA TRP A 214 -4.34 -3.85 10.22
C TRP A 214 -5.33 -3.04 9.41
N TRP A 215 -5.07 -2.89 8.11
CA TRP A 215 -5.94 -2.14 7.22
C TRP A 215 -7.34 -2.78 7.14
N ALA A 216 -7.41 -4.11 7.05
CA ALA A 216 -8.66 -4.87 7.05
C ALA A 216 -9.47 -4.66 8.33
N ALA A 217 -8.79 -4.57 9.46
CA ALA A 217 -9.38 -4.38 10.78
C ALA A 217 -10.00 -2.97 10.94
N LEU A 218 -9.48 -1.94 10.25
CA LEU A 218 -10.10 -0.60 10.29
C LEU A 218 -11.49 -0.55 9.63
N SER A 219 -12.40 0.23 10.22
CA SER A 219 -13.67 0.58 9.59
C SER A 219 -13.46 1.45 8.33
N PRO A 220 -14.45 1.56 7.42
CA PRO A 220 -14.35 2.48 6.29
C PRO A 220 -14.07 3.94 6.71
N ASN A 221 -14.70 4.42 7.78
CA ASN A 221 -14.49 5.78 8.28
C ASN A 221 -13.08 5.96 8.86
N GLN A 222 -12.56 4.96 9.58
CA GLN A 222 -11.20 4.98 10.10
C GLN A 222 -10.16 4.97 8.97
N ARG A 223 -10.39 4.18 7.91
CA ARG A 223 -9.52 4.18 6.71
C ARG A 223 -9.52 5.54 6.02
N GLU A 224 -10.68 6.15 5.83
CA GLU A 224 -10.78 7.50 5.26
C GLU A 224 -10.09 8.55 6.13
N ALA A 225 -10.23 8.45 7.46
CA ALA A 225 -9.52 9.32 8.39
C ALA A 225 -8.00 9.14 8.30
N MET A 226 -7.50 7.90 8.22
CA MET A 226 -6.07 7.62 8.04
C MET A 226 -5.53 8.19 6.72
N ILE A 227 -6.24 7.98 5.60
CA ILE A 227 -5.85 8.55 4.30
C ILE A 227 -5.84 10.07 4.36
N ARG A 228 -6.80 10.67 5.06
CA ARG A 228 -6.94 12.12 5.15
C ARG A 228 -5.87 12.73 6.07
N ASP A 229 -5.67 12.19 7.26
CA ASP A 229 -4.91 12.86 8.32
C ASP A 229 -3.48 12.34 8.42
N HIS A 230 -3.23 11.11 7.96
CA HIS A 230 -1.93 10.43 8.01
C HIS A 230 -1.59 9.73 6.67
N PRO A 231 -1.60 10.45 5.53
CA PRO A 231 -1.32 9.84 4.22
C PRO A 231 0.09 9.22 4.14
N ASP A 232 1.06 9.75 4.88
CA ASP A 232 2.42 9.23 5.03
C ASP A 232 2.46 7.81 5.62
N MET A 233 1.51 7.48 6.51
CA MET A 233 1.42 6.17 7.15
C MET A 233 0.74 5.11 6.28
N VAL A 234 0.01 5.53 5.23
CA VAL A 234 -0.80 4.64 4.37
C VAL A 234 -0.15 4.46 3.00
N GLY A 235 0.33 5.54 2.38
CA GLY A 235 0.70 5.57 0.97
C GLY A 235 1.76 4.56 0.54
N ASN A 236 2.83 4.42 1.33
CA ASN A 236 3.93 3.49 1.05
C ASN A 236 3.81 2.14 1.78
N ARG A 237 2.66 1.85 2.41
CA ARG A 237 2.53 0.68 3.26
C ARG A 237 2.11 -0.55 2.45
N ASP A 238 3.08 -1.41 2.13
CA ASP A 238 2.82 -2.70 1.48
C ASP A 238 1.87 -3.56 2.32
N GLY A 239 0.87 -4.17 1.66
CA GLY A 239 -0.27 -4.84 2.30
C GLY A 239 -1.55 -4.01 2.33
N VAL A 240 -1.47 -2.67 2.18
CA VAL A 240 -2.65 -1.82 1.97
C VAL A 240 -3.08 -1.88 0.50
N LYS A 241 -4.39 -1.87 0.26
CA LYS A 241 -4.99 -1.86 -1.09
C LYS A 241 -4.42 -0.73 -1.96
N ALA A 242 -4.12 -1.04 -3.22
CA ALA A 242 -3.52 -0.12 -4.18
C ALA A 242 -4.35 1.15 -4.37
N ALA A 243 -5.69 1.04 -4.38
CA ALA A 243 -6.59 2.20 -4.48
C ALA A 243 -6.46 3.15 -3.27
N ASP A 244 -6.29 2.61 -2.06
CA ASP A 244 -6.17 3.40 -0.84
C ASP A 244 -4.76 4.01 -0.71
N ARG A 245 -3.72 3.25 -1.07
CA ARG A 245 -2.34 3.75 -1.25
C ARG A 245 -2.31 4.92 -2.24
N SER A 246 -3.01 4.79 -3.37
CA SER A 246 -3.09 5.86 -4.38
C SER A 246 -3.74 7.13 -3.85
N LYS A 247 -4.85 7.03 -3.10
CA LYS A 247 -5.48 8.21 -2.49
C LYS A 247 -4.53 8.89 -1.49
N ALA A 248 -3.87 8.11 -0.65
CA ALA A 248 -2.91 8.61 0.33
C ALA A 248 -1.70 9.27 -0.34
N ASN A 249 -1.08 8.62 -1.33
CA ASN A 249 0.09 9.15 -2.04
C ASN A 249 -0.24 10.40 -2.86
N LEU A 250 -1.41 10.48 -3.49
CA LEU A 250 -1.84 11.72 -4.16
C LEU A 250 -1.99 12.88 -3.18
N LYS A 251 -2.56 12.61 -1.99
CA LYS A 251 -2.66 13.62 -0.93
C LYS A 251 -1.29 14.04 -0.39
N LEU A 252 -0.39 13.07 -0.14
CA LEU A 252 0.98 13.33 0.29
C LEU A 252 1.73 14.16 -0.75
N MET A 253 1.57 13.83 -2.04
CA MET A 253 2.16 14.58 -3.14
C MET A 253 1.73 16.05 -3.14
N ASP A 254 0.46 16.34 -2.90
CA ASP A 254 -0.05 17.71 -2.82
C ASP A 254 0.52 18.47 -1.61
N GLN A 255 0.65 17.79 -0.47
CA GLN A 255 1.26 18.36 0.75
C GLN A 255 2.75 18.69 0.52
N GLU A 256 3.50 17.75 -0.05
CA GLU A 256 4.93 17.93 -0.34
C GLU A 256 5.15 18.98 -1.44
N ARG A 257 4.27 19.07 -2.44
CA ARG A 257 4.33 20.14 -3.46
C ARG A 257 4.26 21.52 -2.81
N GLN A 258 3.32 21.72 -1.87
CA GLN A 258 3.15 22.99 -1.18
C GLN A 258 4.37 23.32 -0.31
N ARG A 259 4.84 22.33 0.46
CA ARG A 259 6.02 22.46 1.31
C ARG A 259 7.27 22.81 0.51
N PHE A 260 7.62 22.03 -0.52
CA PHE A 260 8.79 22.27 -1.35
C PHE A 260 8.73 23.60 -2.08
N THR A 261 7.54 24.04 -2.52
CA THR A 261 7.38 25.36 -3.14
C THR A 261 7.69 26.48 -2.13
N ALA A 262 7.16 26.38 -0.90
CA ALA A 262 7.42 27.36 0.15
C ALA A 262 8.89 27.39 0.58
N ASP A 263 9.53 26.21 0.68
CA ASP A 263 10.95 26.09 1.00
C ASP A 263 11.83 26.67 -0.11
N LEU A 264 11.50 26.41 -1.39
CA LEU A 264 12.21 26.99 -2.54
C LEU A 264 12.13 28.52 -2.55
N ASP A 265 10.94 29.07 -2.34
CA ASP A 265 10.71 30.52 -2.29
C ASP A 265 11.43 31.18 -1.11
N ARG A 266 11.54 30.47 0.02
CA ARG A 266 12.32 30.93 1.17
C ARG A 266 13.82 30.94 0.85
N LEU A 267 14.37 29.81 0.39
CA LEU A 267 15.79 29.68 0.07
C LEU A 267 16.24 30.68 -1.00
N LYS A 268 15.45 30.89 -2.06
CA LYS A 268 15.77 31.88 -3.10
C LYS A 268 15.77 33.32 -2.59
N ARG A 269 14.94 33.66 -1.60
CA ARG A 269 14.95 35.00 -0.96
C ARG A 269 16.11 35.19 0.00
N GLU A 270 16.56 34.11 0.63
CA GLU A 270 17.61 34.12 1.65
C GLU A 270 19.02 33.91 1.08
N ASP A 271 19.16 33.79 -0.26
CA ASP A 271 20.40 33.39 -0.94
C ASP A 271 20.96 32.08 -0.35
N GLY A 272 20.05 31.11 -0.18
CA GLY A 272 20.32 29.81 0.42
C GLY A 272 21.21 28.90 -0.44
N ASP A 273 21.56 27.75 0.12
CA ASP A 273 22.46 26.79 -0.53
C ASP A 273 21.94 26.35 -1.91
N SER A 274 22.80 26.46 -2.93
CA SER A 274 22.47 26.11 -4.31
C SER A 274 22.16 24.62 -4.47
N ASP A 275 22.82 23.77 -3.68
CA ASP A 275 22.61 22.32 -3.75
C ASP A 275 21.26 21.94 -3.14
N GLU A 276 20.83 22.62 -2.07
CA GLU A 276 19.51 22.45 -1.49
C GLU A 276 18.40 22.93 -2.44
N ILE A 277 18.62 24.08 -3.10
CA ILE A 277 17.72 24.58 -4.15
C ILE A 277 17.58 23.56 -5.28
N ALA A 278 18.68 23.02 -5.80
CA ALA A 278 18.67 22.04 -6.88
C ALA A 278 17.92 20.75 -6.48
N ARG A 279 18.12 20.26 -5.25
CA ARG A 279 17.38 19.09 -4.72
C ARG A 279 15.87 19.36 -4.68
N ILE A 280 15.44 20.51 -4.18
CA ILE A 280 14.02 20.85 -4.11
C ILE A 280 13.41 21.01 -5.51
N GLU A 281 14.14 21.62 -6.44
CA GLU A 281 13.71 21.74 -7.84
C GLU A 281 13.56 20.38 -8.53
N GLU A 282 14.44 19.42 -8.27
CA GLU A 282 14.30 18.02 -8.73
C GLU A 282 13.03 17.37 -8.17
N ARG A 283 12.76 17.52 -6.87
CA ARG A 283 11.56 16.95 -6.23
C ARG A 283 10.28 17.55 -6.81
N LEU A 284 10.25 18.85 -7.09
CA LEU A 284 9.12 19.50 -7.76
C LEU A 284 8.93 19.04 -9.22
N LYS A 285 10.03 18.76 -9.95
CA LYS A 285 9.96 18.17 -11.29
C LYS A 285 9.38 16.75 -11.25
N ALA A 286 9.84 15.92 -10.32
CA ALA A 286 9.32 14.57 -10.13
C ALA A 286 7.83 14.57 -9.78
N ILE A 287 7.41 15.43 -8.84
CA ILE A 287 6.00 15.63 -8.49
C ILE A 287 5.18 16.05 -9.75
N THR A 288 5.72 16.94 -10.58
CA THR A 288 5.04 17.38 -11.81
C THR A 288 4.94 16.25 -12.85
N ALA A 289 5.98 15.43 -12.98
CA ALA A 289 5.97 14.27 -13.87
C ALA A 289 4.94 13.22 -13.41
N ILE A 290 4.88 12.92 -12.11
CA ILE A 290 3.87 12.02 -11.54
C ILE A 290 2.47 12.55 -11.78
N ASP A 291 2.24 13.84 -11.53
CA ASP A 291 0.95 14.47 -11.77
C ASP A 291 0.50 14.32 -13.23
N GLY A 292 1.42 14.54 -14.18
CA GLY A 292 1.17 14.31 -15.60
C GLY A 292 0.87 12.85 -15.95
N MET A 293 1.52 11.88 -15.29
CA MET A 293 1.24 10.44 -15.49
C MET A 293 -0.11 10.00 -14.90
N MET A 294 -0.58 10.69 -13.85
CA MET A 294 -1.82 10.37 -13.14
C MET A 294 -3.07 11.01 -13.75
N HIS A 295 -2.91 11.99 -14.66
CA HIS A 295 -4.04 12.71 -15.26
C HIS A 295 -4.19 12.43 -16.76
N ASN A 296 -5.44 12.50 -17.23
CA ASN A 296 -5.77 12.51 -18.66
C ASN A 296 -5.39 13.87 -19.28
N PRO A 297 -5.31 13.96 -20.63
CA PRO A 297 -5.03 15.23 -21.31
C PRO A 297 -6.03 16.36 -21.03
N ASP A 298 -7.24 16.04 -20.56
CA ASP A 298 -8.26 17.01 -20.16
C ASP A 298 -8.12 17.50 -18.70
N GLY A 299 -7.09 17.02 -17.98
CA GLY A 299 -6.79 17.37 -16.59
C GLY A 299 -7.59 16.59 -15.55
N THR A 300 -8.40 15.61 -15.95
CA THR A 300 -9.10 14.73 -15.00
C THR A 300 -8.19 13.60 -14.51
N LEU A 301 -8.38 13.16 -13.26
CA LEU A 301 -7.62 12.02 -12.72
C LEU A 301 -7.92 10.77 -13.57
N ASN A 302 -6.87 10.08 -14.00
CA ASN A 302 -6.98 8.86 -14.78
C ASN A 302 -7.38 7.70 -13.86
N ALA A 303 -8.65 7.27 -13.94
CA ALA A 303 -9.18 6.17 -13.15
C ALA A 303 -8.50 4.80 -13.42
N SER A 304 -7.70 4.69 -14.48
CA SER A 304 -6.88 3.50 -14.79
C SER A 304 -5.43 3.64 -14.33
N ARG A 305 -5.16 4.54 -13.38
CA ARG A 305 -3.85 4.73 -12.76
C ARG A 305 -3.95 4.64 -11.24
N GLN A 306 -2.97 3.99 -10.61
CA GLN A 306 -2.83 3.96 -9.15
C GLN A 306 -1.38 4.32 -8.78
N LEU A 307 -1.19 5.34 -7.94
CA LEU A 307 0.12 5.73 -7.40
C LEU A 307 0.39 4.90 -6.14
N MET A 308 1.06 3.77 -6.29
CA MET A 308 1.25 2.79 -5.22
C MET A 308 2.39 3.15 -4.27
N SER A 309 3.38 3.91 -4.72
CA SER A 309 4.45 4.40 -3.85
C SER A 309 4.90 5.78 -4.28
N LEU A 310 5.27 6.60 -3.29
CA LEU A 310 5.90 7.90 -3.45
C LEU A 310 6.96 8.11 -2.36
N ASP A 311 8.22 8.18 -2.73
CA ASP A 311 9.32 8.51 -1.83
C ASP A 311 10.12 9.69 -2.42
N LEU A 312 9.99 10.84 -1.77
CA LEU A 312 10.68 12.09 -2.17
C LEU A 312 11.92 12.35 -1.29
N THR A 313 12.33 11.36 -0.51
CA THR A 313 13.51 11.38 0.35
C THR A 313 14.70 10.69 -0.31
N GLY A 314 15.87 10.76 0.33
CA GLY A 314 17.12 10.26 -0.24
C GLY A 314 17.64 11.14 -1.37
N ASP A 315 18.50 10.58 -2.21
CA ASP A 315 19.18 11.32 -3.26
C ASP A 315 18.24 11.65 -4.42
N HIS A 316 17.44 10.67 -4.86
CA HIS A 316 16.52 10.80 -6.00
C HIS A 316 15.09 10.40 -5.63
N PRO A 317 14.07 11.10 -6.18
CA PRO A 317 12.66 10.69 -6.08
C PRO A 317 12.42 9.29 -6.63
N LYS A 318 11.58 8.52 -5.94
CA LYS A 318 11.18 7.14 -6.25
C LYS A 318 9.64 7.06 -6.28
N ALA A 319 9.10 6.22 -7.16
CA ALA A 319 7.65 6.04 -7.28
C ALA A 319 7.28 4.68 -7.89
N ALA A 320 6.05 4.24 -7.62
CA ALA A 320 5.45 3.10 -8.30
C ALA A 320 4.07 3.48 -8.85
N ILE A 321 3.86 3.32 -10.16
CA ILE A 321 2.60 3.67 -10.83
C ILE A 321 2.06 2.46 -11.57
N ALA A 322 0.81 2.11 -11.30
CA ALA A 322 0.11 1.04 -11.97
C ALA A 322 -0.75 1.54 -13.13
N ASN A 323 -0.86 0.71 -14.16
CA ASN A 323 -1.88 0.77 -15.19
C ASN A 323 -2.94 -0.30 -14.87
N GLY A 324 -4.19 0.11 -14.69
CA GLY A 324 -5.28 -0.80 -14.30
C GLY A 324 -5.46 -0.88 -12.79
N ASP A 325 -6.38 -1.75 -12.36
CA ASP A 325 -6.70 -1.93 -10.95
C ASP A 325 -5.97 -3.15 -10.38
N VAL A 326 -4.89 -2.90 -9.63
CA VAL A 326 -4.07 -3.95 -9.01
C VAL A 326 -4.84 -4.70 -7.91
N ASP A 327 -5.91 -4.14 -7.35
CA ASP A 327 -6.69 -4.80 -6.29
C ASP A 327 -7.64 -5.86 -6.83
N THR A 328 -7.98 -5.83 -8.13
CA THR A 328 -8.98 -6.73 -8.75
C THR A 328 -8.51 -7.45 -10.00
N ALA A 329 -7.41 -7.03 -10.63
CA ALA A 329 -6.87 -7.71 -11.81
C ALA A 329 -6.53 -9.18 -11.52
N GLN A 330 -6.80 -10.06 -12.49
CA GLN A 330 -6.46 -11.48 -12.41
C GLN A 330 -5.00 -11.72 -12.78
N HIS A 331 -4.42 -10.86 -13.61
CA HIS A 331 -3.00 -10.88 -13.95
C HIS A 331 -2.35 -9.56 -13.56
N VAL A 332 -1.24 -9.61 -12.82
CA VAL A 332 -0.50 -8.43 -12.37
C VAL A 332 0.96 -8.57 -12.78
N ALA A 333 1.47 -7.63 -13.59
CA ALA A 333 2.89 -7.59 -13.92
C ALA A 333 3.61 -6.47 -13.17
N VAL A 334 4.75 -6.75 -12.54
CA VAL A 334 5.57 -5.74 -11.87
C VAL A 334 6.87 -5.54 -12.64
N PHE A 335 7.02 -4.36 -13.23
CA PHE A 335 8.16 -3.97 -14.06
C PHE A 335 9.18 -3.14 -13.27
N THR A 336 10.41 -3.66 -13.22
CA THR A 336 11.57 -3.02 -12.60
C THR A 336 12.53 -2.54 -13.68
N PRO A 337 12.68 -1.22 -13.88
CA PRO A 337 13.59 -0.66 -14.88
C PRO A 337 15.04 -0.67 -14.38
N GLY A 338 15.98 -0.39 -15.27
CA GLY A 338 17.42 -0.40 -14.98
C GLY A 338 18.04 0.97 -14.68
N MET A 339 19.37 1.06 -14.90
CA MET A 339 20.19 2.26 -14.71
C MET A 339 19.61 3.51 -15.37
N ASN A 340 20.00 4.68 -14.86
CA ASN A 340 19.58 6.00 -15.34
C ASN A 340 18.04 6.19 -15.36
N SER A 341 17.28 5.36 -14.64
CA SER A 341 15.83 5.54 -14.50
C SER A 341 15.53 6.61 -13.47
N THR A 342 14.76 7.62 -13.85
CA THR A 342 14.31 8.68 -12.94
C THR A 342 12.83 8.96 -13.11
N VAL A 343 12.17 9.37 -12.03
CA VAL A 343 10.74 9.70 -12.01
C VAL A 343 10.41 10.85 -12.97
N ASP A 344 11.26 11.88 -13.02
CA ASP A 344 11.08 13.08 -13.83
C ASP A 344 11.60 12.94 -15.27
N GLY A 345 12.31 11.85 -15.58
CA GLY A 345 12.91 11.57 -16.88
C GLY A 345 12.10 10.55 -17.68
N ASN A 346 12.46 9.28 -17.54
CA ASN A 346 11.99 8.19 -18.41
C ASN A 346 10.84 7.35 -17.84
N MET A 347 10.45 7.54 -16.57
CA MET A 347 9.35 6.77 -15.95
C MET A 347 8.03 6.87 -16.73
N ASN A 348 7.70 8.04 -17.29
CA ASN A 348 6.51 8.20 -18.14
C ASN A 348 6.57 7.31 -19.40
N GLY A 349 7.75 7.12 -19.99
CA GLY A 349 7.95 6.17 -21.09
C GLY A 349 7.62 4.74 -20.65
N TYR A 350 8.18 4.30 -19.52
CA TYR A 350 7.95 2.97 -18.96
C TYR A 350 6.48 2.71 -18.60
N VAL A 351 5.79 3.68 -18.00
CA VAL A 351 4.35 3.57 -17.71
C VAL A 351 3.54 3.36 -19.00
N ASN A 352 3.89 4.07 -20.07
CA ASN A 352 3.23 3.92 -21.38
C ASN A 352 3.57 2.60 -22.08
N ASP A 353 4.81 2.14 -21.99
CA ASP A 353 5.23 0.83 -22.50
C ASP A 353 4.47 -0.30 -21.80
N MET A 354 4.36 -0.24 -20.47
CA MET A 354 3.60 -1.21 -19.68
C MET A 354 2.10 -1.13 -19.97
N GLN A 355 1.55 0.04 -20.28
CA GLN A 355 0.17 0.16 -20.80
C GLN A 355 0.04 -0.50 -22.19
N GLY A 356 1.10 -0.52 -22.98
CA GLY A 356 1.21 -1.26 -24.23
C GLY A 356 1.17 -2.77 -24.00
N VAL A 357 2.03 -3.29 -23.11
CA VAL A 357 2.07 -4.71 -22.71
C VAL A 357 0.71 -5.16 -22.18
N ARG A 358 0.11 -4.38 -21.27
CA ARG A 358 -1.23 -4.64 -20.73
C ARG A 358 -2.27 -4.83 -21.83
N ARG A 359 -2.31 -3.91 -22.82
CA ARG A 359 -3.26 -3.98 -23.94
C ARG A 359 -3.05 -5.24 -24.77
N SER A 360 -1.81 -5.57 -25.11
CA SER A 360 -1.48 -6.76 -25.89
C SER A 360 -1.86 -8.04 -25.14
N ALA A 361 -1.63 -8.11 -23.82
CA ALA A 361 -2.03 -9.23 -22.97
C ALA A 361 -3.55 -9.39 -22.90
N GLU A 362 -4.29 -8.30 -22.65
CA GLU A 362 -5.76 -8.31 -22.66
C GLU A 362 -6.32 -8.70 -24.04
N ASP A 363 -5.68 -8.31 -25.14
CA ASP A 363 -6.07 -8.73 -26.50
C ASP A 363 -5.86 -10.23 -26.72
N MET A 364 -4.79 -10.82 -26.18
CA MET A 364 -4.56 -12.26 -26.20
C MET A 364 -5.62 -13.02 -25.41
N LEU A 365 -5.93 -12.56 -24.19
CA LEU A 365 -6.98 -13.13 -23.34
C LEU A 365 -8.33 -13.11 -24.06
N ARG A 366 -8.74 -11.95 -24.60
CA ARG A 366 -10.01 -11.81 -25.33
C ARG A 366 -10.14 -12.79 -26.50
N ARG A 367 -9.06 -13.01 -27.24
CA ARG A 367 -9.04 -13.97 -28.38
C ARG A 367 -9.12 -15.42 -27.94
N ALA A 368 -8.61 -15.73 -26.75
CA ALA A 368 -8.79 -17.03 -26.12
C ALA A 368 -10.19 -17.22 -25.50
N GLY A 369 -11.06 -16.20 -25.56
CA GLY A 369 -12.38 -16.21 -24.91
C GLY A 369 -12.31 -15.95 -23.40
N ASP A 370 -11.19 -15.44 -22.91
CA ASP A 370 -10.96 -15.07 -21.52
C ASP A 370 -11.17 -13.56 -21.34
N MET A 371 -11.98 -13.18 -20.35
CA MET A 371 -12.30 -11.78 -20.04
C MET A 371 -11.58 -11.29 -18.79
N SER A 372 -10.59 -12.04 -18.30
CA SER A 372 -9.69 -11.65 -17.23
C SER A 372 -9.01 -10.31 -17.53
N SER A 373 -8.82 -9.52 -16.47
CA SER A 373 -8.24 -8.19 -16.54
C SER A 373 -6.78 -8.21 -16.12
N VAL A 374 -5.99 -7.29 -16.70
CA VAL A 374 -4.55 -7.19 -16.50
C VAL A 374 -4.22 -5.85 -15.86
N ALA A 375 -3.37 -5.84 -14.85
CA ALA A 375 -2.71 -4.63 -14.34
C ALA A 375 -1.19 -4.73 -14.51
N THR A 376 -0.53 -3.60 -14.75
CA THR A 376 0.93 -3.56 -14.86
C THR A 376 1.48 -2.42 -14.01
N VAL A 377 2.46 -2.68 -13.16
CA VAL A 377 3.10 -1.70 -12.28
C VAL A 377 4.47 -1.35 -12.82
N THR A 378 4.75 -0.07 -13.05
CA THR A 378 6.12 0.43 -13.20
C THR A 378 6.64 0.77 -11.82
N TRP A 379 7.58 -0.03 -11.30
CA TRP A 379 8.12 0.10 -9.95
C TRP A 379 9.55 0.67 -9.98
N LEU A 380 9.70 1.92 -9.57
CA LEU A 380 10.99 2.59 -9.38
C LEU A 380 11.16 2.92 -7.88
N GLY A 381 11.29 1.86 -7.06
CA GLY A 381 11.38 1.94 -5.59
C GLY A 381 12.79 1.85 -5.02
N TYR A 382 13.81 1.76 -5.88
CA TYR A 382 15.23 1.70 -5.53
C TYR A 382 15.99 2.86 -6.18
N GLU A 383 17.27 3.02 -5.85
CA GLU A 383 18.15 4.03 -6.48
C GLU A 383 18.98 3.36 -7.57
N PRO A 384 18.60 3.51 -8.85
CA PRO A 384 19.35 2.93 -9.95
C PRO A 384 20.73 3.59 -10.02
N SER A 385 21.72 2.83 -10.45
CA SER A 385 23.04 3.40 -10.65
C SER A 385 23.00 4.38 -11.83
N SER A 386 23.63 5.55 -11.65
CA SER A 386 23.70 6.61 -12.66
C SER A 386 25.11 6.67 -13.27
N PHE A 387 25.20 6.56 -14.61
CA PHE A 387 26.47 6.63 -15.34
C PHE A 387 26.35 7.40 -16.66
N ASP A 388 27.39 8.17 -16.96
CA ASP A 388 27.52 8.90 -18.24
C ASP A 388 27.94 7.99 -19.41
N ASP A 389 28.52 6.81 -19.13
CA ASP A 389 28.99 5.84 -20.13
C ASP A 389 28.46 4.41 -19.85
N PRO A 390 27.65 3.83 -20.75
CA PRO A 390 27.11 2.46 -20.62
C PRO A 390 28.19 1.37 -20.49
N SER A 391 29.41 1.60 -20.97
CA SER A 391 30.53 0.65 -20.82
C SER A 391 31.06 0.56 -19.38
N SER A 392 30.64 1.49 -18.52
CA SER A 392 30.95 1.53 -17.08
C SER A 392 30.19 0.48 -16.26
N LEU A 393 29.34 -0.35 -16.85
CA LEU A 393 28.66 -1.48 -16.17
C LEU A 393 29.62 -2.44 -15.44
N VAL A 394 30.88 -2.50 -15.89
CA VAL A 394 31.96 -3.27 -15.26
C VAL A 394 32.46 -2.60 -13.96
N GLY A 395 32.20 -1.30 -13.78
CA GLY A 395 32.62 -0.46 -12.67
C GLY A 395 31.45 0.10 -11.86
N LEU A 396 31.06 -0.64 -10.82
CA LEU A 396 30.25 -0.21 -9.67
C LEU A 396 28.71 -0.15 -9.83
N VAL A 397 28.08 -1.30 -10.09
CA VAL A 397 26.86 -1.57 -9.30
C VAL A 397 27.31 -1.65 -7.84
N THR A 398 26.88 -0.71 -7.00
CA THR A 398 27.01 -0.85 -5.54
C THR A 398 26.07 -1.98 -5.13
N ALA A 399 26.65 -3.09 -4.66
CA ALA A 399 25.88 -4.28 -4.26
C ALA A 399 24.72 -3.90 -3.33
N ASP A 400 25.00 -3.00 -2.38
CA ASP A 400 24.06 -2.48 -1.40
C ASP A 400 22.77 -1.89 -2.01
N ASN A 401 22.84 -1.18 -3.15
CA ASN A 401 21.65 -0.55 -3.75
C ASN A 401 20.71 -1.58 -4.38
N VAL A 402 21.27 -2.60 -5.02
CA VAL A 402 20.48 -3.65 -5.68
C VAL A 402 19.97 -4.67 -4.68
N ASP A 403 20.72 -4.96 -3.61
CA ASP A 403 20.26 -5.78 -2.47
C ASP A 403 19.06 -5.13 -1.79
N PHE A 404 19.22 -3.87 -1.37
CA PHE A 404 18.14 -3.12 -0.73
C PHE A 404 16.94 -2.93 -1.66
N GLY A 405 17.18 -2.75 -2.96
CA GLY A 405 16.14 -2.75 -3.98
C GLY A 405 15.40 -4.09 -4.06
N GLY A 406 16.12 -5.20 -4.02
CA GLY A 406 15.56 -6.56 -4.06
C GLY A 406 14.69 -6.86 -2.82
N ASP A 407 15.18 -6.53 -1.63
CA ASP A 407 14.43 -6.65 -0.37
C ASP A 407 13.11 -5.84 -0.43
N LYS A 408 13.18 -4.60 -0.93
CA LYS A 408 12.01 -3.73 -1.08
C LYS A 408 11.03 -4.24 -2.12
N LEU A 409 11.52 -4.74 -3.26
CA LEU A 409 10.68 -5.31 -4.31
C LEU A 409 9.98 -6.57 -3.81
N ALA A 410 10.67 -7.45 -3.07
CA ALA A 410 10.07 -8.63 -2.48
C ALA A 410 8.91 -8.28 -1.53
N ARG A 411 9.10 -7.26 -0.69
CA ARG A 411 8.05 -6.74 0.20
C ARG A 411 6.88 -6.10 -0.57
N PHE A 412 7.18 -5.42 -1.69
CA PHE A 412 6.17 -4.84 -2.56
C PHE A 412 5.30 -5.93 -3.21
N ASP A 413 5.91 -6.98 -3.76
CA ASP A 413 5.23 -8.11 -4.38
C ASP A 413 4.39 -8.89 -3.34
N GLN A 414 4.97 -9.19 -2.18
CA GLN A 414 4.26 -9.75 -1.02
C GLN A 414 3.06 -8.88 -0.61
N GLY A 415 3.19 -7.56 -0.68
CA GLY A 415 2.13 -6.62 -0.35
C GLY A 415 0.97 -6.61 -1.34
N ILE A 416 1.23 -6.82 -2.63
CA ILE A 416 0.17 -7.00 -3.64
C ILE A 416 -0.67 -8.22 -3.25
N ASN A 417 -0.02 -9.35 -2.95
CA ASN A 417 -0.71 -10.58 -2.56
C ASN A 417 -1.46 -10.45 -1.22
N ALA A 418 -0.81 -9.93 -0.18
CA ALA A 418 -1.41 -9.78 1.14
C ALA A 418 -2.65 -8.87 1.17
N SER A 419 -2.70 -7.86 0.29
CA SER A 419 -3.82 -6.91 0.22
C SER A 419 -5.09 -7.48 -0.41
N ARG A 420 -5.02 -8.70 -0.96
CA ARG A 420 -6.06 -9.31 -1.79
C ARG A 420 -6.63 -10.59 -1.17
N PRO A 421 -7.92 -10.90 -1.40
CA PRO A 421 -8.52 -12.15 -0.94
C PRO A 421 -8.19 -13.34 -1.86
N THR A 422 -7.73 -13.07 -3.09
CA THR A 422 -7.43 -14.07 -4.12
C THR A 422 -6.10 -13.75 -4.75
N ASP A 423 -5.28 -14.78 -4.85
CA ASP A 423 -3.98 -14.75 -5.50
C ASP A 423 -4.14 -14.43 -7.00
N PRO A 424 -3.55 -13.32 -7.51
CA PRO A 424 -3.46 -13.07 -8.94
C PRO A 424 -2.32 -13.87 -9.56
N HIS A 425 -2.39 -14.12 -10.86
CA HIS A 425 -1.23 -14.53 -11.63
C HIS A 425 -0.22 -13.37 -11.70
N MET A 426 0.91 -13.49 -11.01
CA MET A 426 1.92 -12.43 -10.94
C MET A 426 3.12 -12.69 -11.84
N THR A 427 3.51 -11.68 -12.61
CA THR A 427 4.70 -11.73 -13.47
C THR A 427 5.71 -10.65 -13.08
N ALA A 428 6.92 -11.03 -12.70
CA ALA A 428 8.01 -10.09 -12.48
C ALA A 428 8.76 -9.81 -13.80
N LEU A 429 8.91 -8.54 -14.15
CA LEU A 429 9.55 -8.07 -15.38
C LEU A 429 10.79 -7.25 -15.03
N GLY A 430 11.98 -7.76 -15.32
CA GLY A 430 13.25 -7.09 -15.02
C GLY A 430 14.00 -6.65 -16.27
N HIS A 431 14.23 -5.35 -16.45
CA HIS A 431 15.02 -4.82 -17.57
C HIS A 431 16.40 -4.33 -17.12
N SER A 432 17.45 -4.71 -17.86
CA SER A 432 18.81 -4.21 -17.60
C SER A 432 19.21 -4.43 -16.12
N GLN A 433 19.76 -3.45 -15.41
CA GLN A 433 20.06 -3.56 -13.96
C GLN A 433 18.83 -3.97 -13.11
N GLY A 434 17.61 -3.63 -13.54
CA GLY A 434 16.38 -4.04 -12.87
C GLY A 434 16.20 -5.55 -12.80
N SER A 435 16.78 -6.30 -13.74
CA SER A 435 16.79 -7.78 -13.68
C SER A 435 17.61 -8.35 -12.51
N ILE A 436 18.63 -7.63 -12.02
CA ILE A 436 19.38 -8.01 -10.82
C ILE A 436 18.49 -7.80 -9.59
N VAL A 437 17.82 -6.65 -9.51
CA VAL A 437 16.87 -6.33 -8.41
C VAL A 437 15.72 -7.33 -8.38
N THR A 438 15.14 -7.65 -9.54
CA THR A 438 14.12 -8.69 -9.69
C THR A 438 14.65 -10.05 -9.26
N GLY A 439 15.84 -10.45 -9.71
CA GLY A 439 16.41 -11.73 -9.34
C GLY A 439 16.68 -11.87 -7.83
N ILE A 440 17.19 -10.82 -7.19
CA ILE A 440 17.36 -10.78 -5.72
C ILE A 440 16.01 -10.89 -5.02
N SER A 441 14.99 -10.12 -5.45
CA SER A 441 13.62 -10.19 -4.92
C SER A 441 13.10 -11.63 -4.93
N LEU A 442 13.30 -12.34 -6.04
CA LEU A 442 12.83 -13.71 -6.22
C LEU A 442 13.60 -14.77 -5.40
N THR A 443 14.68 -14.39 -4.71
CA THR A 443 15.30 -15.28 -3.70
C THR A 443 14.52 -15.29 -2.37
N HIS A 444 13.65 -14.30 -2.14
CA HIS A 444 12.78 -14.25 -0.97
C HIS A 444 11.61 -15.22 -1.13
N ALA A 445 11.24 -15.87 -0.03
CA ALA A 445 10.04 -16.70 -0.03
C ALA A 445 8.78 -15.83 -0.04
N GLY A 446 7.70 -16.37 -0.61
CA GLY A 446 6.36 -15.79 -0.51
C GLY A 446 6.14 -14.49 -1.30
N THR A 447 6.99 -14.15 -2.26
CA THR A 447 6.71 -13.07 -3.23
C THR A 447 5.41 -13.32 -3.99
N GLY A 448 5.06 -14.60 -4.20
CA GLY A 448 3.88 -15.04 -4.94
C GLY A 448 3.95 -14.63 -6.41
N VAL A 449 5.16 -14.57 -6.96
CA VAL A 449 5.42 -14.40 -8.39
C VAL A 449 5.37 -15.76 -9.07
N ASP A 450 4.54 -15.88 -10.10
CA ASP A 450 4.39 -17.11 -10.89
C ASP A 450 5.36 -17.16 -12.06
N ASP A 451 5.62 -16.03 -12.72
CA ASP A 451 6.54 -15.96 -13.87
C ASP A 451 7.58 -14.86 -13.70
N ALA A 452 8.80 -15.11 -14.17
CA ALA A 452 9.85 -14.11 -14.23
C ALA A 452 10.34 -13.93 -15.68
N VAL A 453 10.29 -12.70 -16.20
CA VAL A 453 10.86 -12.37 -17.51
C VAL A 453 11.94 -11.32 -17.33
N VAL A 454 13.18 -11.69 -17.65
CA VAL A 454 14.32 -10.77 -17.68
C VAL A 454 14.70 -10.46 -19.12
N PHE A 455 15.03 -9.20 -19.41
CA PHE A 455 15.35 -8.79 -20.77
C PHE A 455 16.38 -7.68 -20.80
N GLY A 456 17.25 -7.70 -21.81
CA GLY A 456 18.45 -6.87 -21.80
C GLY A 456 19.33 -7.09 -20.56
N SER A 457 19.27 -8.29 -19.97
CA SER A 457 19.78 -8.53 -18.62
C SER A 457 21.30 -8.73 -18.59
N PRO A 458 22.03 -8.05 -17.69
CA PRO A 458 23.42 -8.37 -17.39
C PRO A 458 23.58 -9.59 -16.45
N GLY A 459 22.49 -10.07 -15.85
CA GLY A 459 22.44 -11.12 -14.84
C GLY A 459 21.27 -10.93 -13.87
N VAL A 460 21.06 -11.89 -12.96
CA VAL A 460 19.95 -11.92 -11.99
C VAL A 460 20.42 -12.02 -10.54
N ALA A 461 21.73 -11.93 -10.32
CA ALA A 461 22.33 -11.89 -8.99
C ALA A 461 23.29 -10.69 -8.90
N ASN A 462 23.74 -10.38 -7.70
CA ASN A 462 24.68 -9.30 -7.41
C ASN A 462 26.05 -9.77 -6.90
N HIS A 463 26.28 -11.09 -6.89
CA HIS A 463 27.51 -11.68 -6.37
C HIS A 463 28.41 -12.22 -7.48
N PHE A 464 29.71 -11.93 -7.35
CA PHE A 464 30.71 -12.32 -8.34
C PHE A 464 30.99 -13.82 -8.32
N GLY A 465 30.94 -14.46 -9.49
CA GLY A 465 31.34 -15.86 -9.68
C GLY A 465 30.44 -16.88 -8.98
N ILE A 466 29.21 -16.52 -8.64
CA ILE A 466 28.22 -17.46 -8.13
C ILE A 466 27.58 -18.20 -9.31
N ASP A 467 27.67 -19.53 -9.29
CA ASP A 467 26.84 -20.39 -10.12
C ASP A 467 25.43 -20.39 -9.52
N ASN A 468 24.49 -19.74 -10.21
CA ASN A 468 23.07 -19.81 -9.90
C ASN A 468 22.30 -20.33 -11.12
N THR A 469 21.18 -20.97 -10.84
CA THR A 469 20.27 -21.50 -11.86
C THR A 469 18.93 -20.77 -11.77
N ALA A 470 18.05 -20.99 -12.75
CA ALA A 470 16.70 -20.45 -12.67
C ALA A 470 15.92 -20.97 -11.44
N HIS A 471 16.30 -22.13 -10.89
CA HIS A 471 15.68 -22.70 -9.69
C HIS A 471 15.95 -21.87 -8.42
N ASP A 472 16.99 -21.03 -8.41
CA ASP A 472 17.25 -20.10 -7.31
C ASP A 472 16.28 -18.90 -7.31
N LEU A 473 15.64 -18.63 -8.45
CA LEU A 473 14.50 -17.73 -8.56
C LEU A 473 13.29 -18.55 -8.12
N LYS A 474 12.69 -18.24 -6.97
CA LYS A 474 11.59 -19.00 -6.35
C LYS A 474 10.26 -18.84 -7.10
N VAL A 475 10.31 -18.98 -8.41
CA VAL A 475 9.18 -19.18 -9.32
C VAL A 475 9.07 -20.67 -9.64
N PRO A 476 7.91 -21.18 -10.07
CA PRO A 476 7.77 -22.57 -10.47
C PRO A 476 8.75 -22.99 -11.59
N ASP A 477 9.18 -24.24 -11.59
CA ASP A 477 10.11 -24.76 -12.60
C ASP A 477 9.55 -24.57 -14.02
N GLY A 478 10.35 -23.97 -14.90
CA GLY A 478 9.95 -23.66 -16.27
C GLY A 478 9.20 -22.33 -16.45
N HIS A 479 9.09 -21.50 -15.40
CA HIS A 479 8.45 -20.19 -15.43
C HIS A 479 9.43 -18.99 -15.38
N ALA A 480 10.70 -19.24 -15.65
CA ALA A 480 11.73 -18.21 -15.81
C ALA A 480 12.09 -18.06 -17.30
N TYR A 481 12.11 -16.82 -17.80
CA TYR A 481 12.32 -16.49 -19.21
C TYR A 481 13.35 -15.37 -19.39
N ASN A 482 14.14 -15.49 -20.45
CA ASN A 482 15.10 -14.46 -20.87
C ASN A 482 14.84 -14.03 -22.32
N ILE A 483 14.91 -12.72 -22.59
CA ILE A 483 14.89 -12.15 -23.94
C ILE A 483 16.15 -11.32 -24.17
N LYS A 484 16.87 -11.64 -25.25
CA LYS A 484 18.08 -10.92 -25.67
C LYS A 484 17.94 -10.43 -27.11
N ALA A 485 17.98 -9.12 -27.30
CA ALA A 485 17.94 -8.49 -28.61
C ALA A 485 19.30 -8.50 -29.30
N ASP A 486 19.30 -8.58 -30.64
CA ASP A 486 20.51 -8.32 -31.42
C ASP A 486 21.00 -6.88 -31.18
N GLY A 487 22.32 -6.69 -31.15
CA GLY A 487 22.92 -5.38 -30.86
C GLY A 487 22.80 -4.90 -29.41
N ASP A 488 22.28 -5.70 -28.47
CA ASP A 488 22.32 -5.37 -27.05
C ASP A 488 23.67 -5.76 -26.43
N ASP A 489 24.59 -4.79 -26.41
CA ASP A 489 25.93 -4.97 -25.85
C ASP A 489 25.91 -5.28 -24.34
N ILE A 490 24.89 -4.84 -23.59
CA ILE A 490 24.78 -5.12 -22.16
C ILE A 490 24.48 -6.60 -21.95
N ALA A 491 23.42 -7.10 -22.57
CA ALA A 491 23.03 -8.50 -22.50
C ALA A 491 24.02 -9.46 -23.20
N LYS A 492 24.95 -8.91 -23.98
CA LYS A 492 26.00 -9.67 -24.65
C LYS A 492 27.28 -9.74 -23.83
N TRP A 493 27.77 -8.63 -23.30
CA TRP A 493 29.11 -8.56 -22.73
C TRP A 493 29.13 -8.51 -21.21
N ALA A 494 28.13 -7.91 -20.55
CA ALA A 494 28.10 -7.85 -19.09
C ALA A 494 27.98 -9.25 -18.43
N PRO A 495 27.16 -10.19 -18.94
CA PRO A 495 27.10 -11.54 -18.39
C PRO A 495 28.42 -12.32 -18.45
N GLU A 496 29.25 -12.07 -19.47
CA GLU A 496 30.57 -12.72 -19.64
C GLU A 496 31.57 -12.34 -18.53
N THR A 497 31.26 -11.31 -17.72
CA THR A 497 32.07 -10.93 -16.56
C THR A 497 31.83 -11.79 -15.33
N TRP A 498 30.76 -12.60 -15.31
CA TRP A 498 30.32 -13.39 -14.14
C TRP A 498 30.03 -12.56 -12.88
N ARG A 499 29.93 -11.23 -13.02
CA ARG A 499 29.71 -10.33 -11.89
C ARG A 499 28.31 -10.48 -11.27
N TYR A 500 27.34 -10.90 -12.07
CA TYR A 500 25.91 -10.90 -11.74
C TYR A 500 25.30 -12.31 -11.79
N GLY A 501 26.12 -13.33 -11.50
CA GLY A 501 25.76 -14.73 -11.61
C GLY A 501 25.94 -15.31 -13.01
N ALA A 502 25.35 -16.49 -13.24
CA ALA A 502 25.33 -17.15 -14.54
C ALA A 502 24.61 -16.28 -15.58
N ALA A 503 25.08 -16.35 -16.83
CA ALA A 503 24.50 -15.55 -17.90
C ALA A 503 23.05 -16.00 -18.18
N PRO A 504 22.06 -15.09 -18.19
CA PRO A 504 20.66 -15.47 -18.39
C PRO A 504 20.38 -16.25 -19.68
N TYR A 505 21.16 -16.01 -20.75
CA TYR A 505 21.03 -16.73 -22.01
C TYR A 505 21.61 -18.16 -22.02
N ALA A 506 22.38 -18.53 -21.00
CA ALA A 506 23.01 -19.84 -20.84
C ALA A 506 22.68 -20.50 -19.49
N MET A 507 21.77 -19.89 -18.72
CA MET A 507 21.39 -20.34 -17.38
C MET A 507 20.50 -21.58 -17.48
N GLU A 508 20.83 -22.62 -16.70
CA GLU A 508 20.01 -23.82 -16.60
C GLU A 508 18.61 -23.48 -16.05
N GLY A 509 17.57 -24.05 -16.67
CA GLY A 509 16.16 -23.81 -16.31
C GLY A 509 15.55 -22.51 -16.84
N MET A 510 16.33 -21.62 -17.48
CA MET A 510 15.85 -20.37 -18.06
C MET A 510 15.42 -20.55 -19.52
N ASN A 511 14.15 -20.30 -19.82
CA ASN A 511 13.61 -20.37 -21.17
C ASN A 511 14.06 -19.19 -22.02
N GLN A 512 14.55 -19.45 -23.23
CA GLN A 512 15.03 -18.41 -24.14
C GLN A 512 13.94 -18.02 -25.13
N LEU A 513 13.52 -16.76 -25.09
CA LEU A 513 12.50 -16.21 -25.97
C LEU A 513 13.13 -15.30 -27.03
N SER A 514 12.58 -15.35 -28.24
CA SER A 514 13.12 -14.62 -29.38
C SER A 514 12.87 -13.12 -29.28
N ALA A 515 13.86 -12.34 -29.73
CA ALA A 515 13.74 -10.93 -30.02
C ALA A 515 13.73 -10.63 -31.54
N ASP A 516 13.86 -11.66 -32.38
CA ASP A 516 13.93 -11.52 -33.84
C ASP A 516 12.54 -11.31 -34.45
N ALA A 517 12.49 -10.80 -35.67
CA ALA A 517 11.24 -10.70 -36.41
C ALA A 517 10.63 -12.09 -36.60
N ALA A 518 9.34 -12.21 -36.31
CA ALA A 518 8.65 -13.49 -36.31
C ALA A 518 7.27 -13.37 -36.97
N MET A 519 6.63 -14.52 -37.21
CA MET A 519 5.22 -14.58 -37.56
C MET A 519 4.44 -15.05 -36.35
N GLY A 520 3.75 -14.13 -35.69
CA GLY A 520 2.86 -14.44 -34.59
C GLY A 520 1.50 -14.92 -35.07
N PRO A 521 0.61 -15.34 -34.15
CA PRO A 521 -0.75 -15.75 -34.48
C PRO A 521 -1.59 -14.64 -35.15
N ASP A 522 -1.25 -13.37 -34.94
CA ASP A 522 -1.98 -12.20 -35.47
C ASP A 522 -1.31 -11.54 -36.67
N GLY A 523 -0.19 -12.10 -37.15
CA GLY A 523 0.58 -11.55 -38.24
C GLY A 523 2.03 -11.25 -37.87
N PRO A 524 2.71 -10.40 -38.66
CA PRO A 524 4.14 -10.16 -38.50
C PRO A 524 4.43 -9.46 -37.17
N LEU A 525 5.53 -9.85 -36.53
CA LEU A 525 6.11 -9.22 -35.36
C LEU A 525 7.47 -8.61 -35.73
N ALA A 526 7.78 -7.44 -35.18
CA ALA A 526 9.02 -6.74 -35.46
C ALA A 526 10.19 -7.26 -34.61
N ALA A 527 11.41 -7.25 -35.14
CA ALA A 527 12.60 -7.53 -34.35
C ALA A 527 12.87 -6.38 -33.36
N SER A 528 13.29 -6.70 -32.13
CA SER A 528 13.91 -5.72 -31.22
C SER A 528 15.40 -5.62 -31.52
N HIS A 529 15.94 -4.40 -31.57
CA HIS A 529 17.37 -4.16 -31.74
C HIS A 529 17.92 -3.21 -30.68
N GLY A 530 19.07 -3.53 -30.11
CA GLY A 530 19.70 -2.76 -29.05
C GLY A 530 18.98 -2.84 -27.71
N HIS A 531 19.46 -2.04 -26.76
CA HIS A 531 19.15 -2.22 -25.33
C HIS A 531 17.76 -1.72 -24.89
N SER A 532 17.10 -0.87 -25.68
CA SER A 532 15.88 -0.15 -25.25
C SER A 532 14.61 -0.52 -26.03
N GLN A 533 14.68 -1.46 -26.98
CA GLN A 533 13.58 -1.73 -27.92
C GLN A 533 12.75 -2.99 -27.57
N TYR A 534 12.85 -3.50 -26.35
CA TYR A 534 12.17 -4.75 -25.96
C TYR A 534 10.64 -4.62 -25.89
N THR A 535 10.11 -3.45 -25.54
CA THR A 535 8.67 -3.20 -25.35
C THR A 535 8.05 -2.38 -26.49
N MET A 536 8.77 -2.17 -27.59
CA MET A 536 8.35 -1.26 -28.64
C MET A 536 7.16 -1.76 -29.46
N THR A 537 6.40 -0.79 -29.98
CA THR A 537 5.47 -0.97 -31.10
C THR A 537 5.95 -0.04 -32.21
N THR A 538 6.05 -0.55 -33.45
CA THR A 538 6.46 0.27 -34.60
C THR A 538 5.42 1.35 -34.91
N PRO A 539 5.78 2.41 -35.65
CA PRO A 539 4.83 3.46 -36.06
C PRO A 539 3.59 2.92 -36.82
N ASP A 540 3.74 1.78 -37.51
CA ASP A 540 2.66 1.12 -38.24
C ASP A 540 1.78 0.22 -37.34
N GLY A 541 2.00 0.24 -36.02
CA GLY A 541 1.21 -0.49 -35.04
C GLY A 541 1.62 -1.96 -34.86
N VAL A 542 2.82 -2.35 -35.31
CA VAL A 542 3.32 -3.72 -35.16
C VAL A 542 4.12 -3.86 -33.88
N ASP A 543 3.70 -4.74 -32.99
CA ASP A 543 4.43 -5.05 -31.77
C ASP A 543 5.76 -5.76 -32.07
N SER A 544 6.79 -5.51 -31.26
CA SER A 544 8.00 -6.32 -31.30
C SER A 544 7.72 -7.75 -30.81
N THR A 545 8.50 -8.72 -31.30
CA THR A 545 8.44 -10.10 -30.82
C THR A 545 8.69 -10.19 -29.31
N SER A 546 9.62 -9.37 -28.80
CA SER A 546 9.89 -9.24 -27.37
C SER A 546 8.66 -8.79 -26.57
N LYS A 547 7.95 -7.73 -27.02
CA LYS A 547 6.74 -7.23 -26.35
C LYS A 547 5.61 -8.27 -26.42
N HIS A 548 5.43 -8.92 -27.57
CA HIS A 548 4.48 -10.02 -27.74
C HIS A 548 4.76 -11.15 -26.74
N ASN A 549 6.01 -11.56 -26.62
CA ASN A 549 6.43 -12.60 -25.68
C ASN A 549 6.15 -12.21 -24.23
N ILE A 550 6.52 -11.00 -23.82
CA ILE A 550 6.22 -10.48 -22.47
C ILE A 550 4.71 -10.48 -22.22
N ALA A 551 3.91 -9.97 -23.16
CA ALA A 551 2.46 -9.93 -23.03
C ALA A 551 1.82 -11.33 -22.95
N ALA A 552 2.37 -12.32 -23.66
CA ALA A 552 1.92 -13.70 -23.60
C ALA A 552 2.17 -14.34 -22.23
N ILE A 553 3.33 -14.08 -21.61
CA ILE A 553 3.62 -14.54 -20.24
C ILE A 553 2.70 -13.83 -19.23
N VAL A 554 2.56 -12.50 -19.32
CA VAL A 554 1.64 -11.74 -18.44
C VAL A 554 0.20 -12.25 -18.53
N ALA A 555 -0.24 -12.71 -19.70
CA ALA A 555 -1.57 -13.28 -19.92
C ALA A 555 -1.73 -14.74 -19.46
N ASP A 556 -0.70 -15.36 -18.86
CA ASP A 556 -0.64 -16.80 -18.60
C ASP A 556 -0.94 -17.62 -19.88
N LYS A 557 -0.22 -17.29 -20.96
CA LYS A 557 -0.31 -17.96 -22.27
C LYS A 557 1.09 -18.25 -22.84
N PRO A 558 1.98 -18.96 -22.11
CA PRO A 558 3.35 -19.22 -22.56
C PRO A 558 3.42 -19.95 -23.92
N GLN A 559 2.39 -20.71 -24.28
CA GLN A 559 2.27 -21.36 -25.59
C GLN A 559 2.16 -20.39 -26.78
N LEU A 560 1.88 -19.10 -26.55
CA LEU A 560 1.84 -18.07 -27.58
C LEU A 560 3.20 -17.38 -27.80
N THR A 561 4.19 -17.67 -26.96
CA THR A 561 5.53 -17.11 -27.10
C THR A 561 6.28 -17.68 -28.32
N VAL A 562 7.25 -16.92 -28.79
CA VAL A 562 8.17 -17.29 -29.86
C VAL A 562 9.51 -17.66 -29.21
N PRO A 563 9.94 -18.94 -29.24
CA PRO A 563 11.22 -19.35 -28.67
C PRO A 563 12.39 -18.80 -29.50
N ALA A 564 13.53 -18.56 -28.84
CA ALA A 564 14.79 -18.27 -29.52
C ALA A 564 15.27 -19.49 -30.34
N GLN A 565 15.94 -19.25 -31.47
CA GLN A 565 16.47 -20.31 -32.36
C GLN A 565 17.89 -20.74 -32.00
#